data_AF-A0AAD8E2W1-F1
#
_entry.id   AF-A0AAD8E2W1-F1
#
_cell.length_a   1.000
_cell.length_b   1.000
_cell.length_c   1.000
_cell.angle_alpha   90.00
_cell.angle_beta   90.00
_cell.angle_gamma   90.00
#
_symmetry.space_group_name_H-M   'P 1'
#
loop_
_entity.id
_entity.type
_entity.pdbx_description
1 polymer ?
#
loop_
_entity_poly.entity_id
_entity_poly.type
_entity_poly.pdbx_seq_one_letter_code
_entity_poly.pdbx_strand_id
1 'polypeptide(L)'
;MEALKILVRSYLSDLQRYNSSSSQNKITQIIASEDAEKNKGTSKVESSWDSSPFTKVLFEDKRLPFLDKMPPFAADLSKRLVSLQEGVAVALENIKPVKNIDKNSDSLLKLQCLLCSGRLPRECLIEVHQFVQTHPQLHGNLSLQVMCVPPREAINILLDFCPQALLQYTKDKFNSDTEWKYLLLLLHRKVQGLGDESILKPFYLQVTKDILTHLAQTLNLEDLCKILPPGGENMYRNYVQICQQVGHANHIRALIMATGQQLLTTLNL
;
A
#
# COMPACT_ATOMS: atom_id res chain seq x y z
N MET A 1 22.37 9.35 -16.43
CA MET A 1 20.93 9.56 -16.67
C MET A 1 20.40 8.61 -17.73
N GLU A 2 21.07 8.47 -18.88
CA GLU A 2 20.64 7.55 -19.96
C GLU A 2 20.54 6.08 -19.53
N ALA A 3 21.48 5.61 -18.69
CA ALA A 3 21.42 4.26 -18.14
C ALA A 3 20.12 3.98 -17.34
N LEU A 4 19.59 4.96 -16.60
CA LEU A 4 18.34 4.80 -15.85
C LEU A 4 17.13 4.75 -16.78
N LYS A 5 17.13 5.53 -17.87
CA LYS A 5 16.10 5.47 -18.92
C LYS A 5 16.05 4.07 -19.55
N ILE A 6 17.21 3.51 -19.89
CA ILE A 6 17.34 2.16 -20.45
C ILE A 6 16.79 1.12 -19.46
N LEU A 7 17.11 1.24 -18.17
CA LEU A 7 16.58 0.32 -17.15
C LEU A 7 15.05 0.40 -17.04
N VAL A 8 14.46 1.60 -17.02
CA VAL A 8 12.99 1.76 -17.00
C VAL A 8 12.37 1.05 -18.21
N ARG A 9 12.89 1.30 -19.41
CA ARG A 9 12.38 0.66 -20.64
C ARG A 9 12.55 -0.85 -20.65
N SER A 10 13.66 -1.35 -20.15
CA SER A 10 13.90 -2.79 -19.99
C SER A 10 12.85 -3.40 -19.08
N TYR A 11 12.63 -2.83 -17.89
CA TYR A 11 11.65 -3.35 -16.94
C TYR A 11 10.21 -3.26 -17.46
N LEU A 12 9.83 -2.17 -18.15
CA LEU A 12 8.51 -2.06 -18.78
C LEU A 12 8.32 -3.12 -19.88
N SER A 13 9.36 -3.35 -20.70
CA SER A 13 9.33 -4.37 -21.76
C SER A 13 9.17 -5.78 -21.17
N ASP A 14 9.86 -6.09 -20.07
CA ASP A 14 9.73 -7.36 -19.37
C ASP A 14 8.31 -7.56 -18.81
N LEU A 15 7.74 -6.51 -18.20
CA LEU A 15 6.36 -6.55 -17.71
C LEU A 15 5.33 -6.72 -18.84
N GLN A 16 5.58 -6.12 -20.02
CA GLN A 16 4.71 -6.26 -21.18
C GLN A 16 4.71 -7.70 -21.70
N ARG A 17 5.90 -8.29 -21.89
CA ARG A 17 6.07 -9.68 -22.35
C ARG A 17 5.34 -10.66 -21.44
N TYR A 18 5.42 -10.43 -20.13
CA TYR A 18 4.69 -11.25 -19.16
C TYR A 18 3.18 -11.16 -19.36
N ASN A 19 2.63 -9.95 -19.51
CA ASN A 19 1.18 -9.78 -19.68
C ASN A 19 0.65 -10.52 -20.94
N SER A 20 1.40 -10.49 -22.05
CA SER A 20 1.08 -11.24 -23.27
C SER A 20 1.10 -12.76 -23.03
N SER A 21 2.10 -13.27 -22.31
CA SER A 21 2.21 -14.71 -21.99
C SER A 21 1.15 -15.20 -21.00
N SER A 22 0.73 -14.37 -20.04
CA SER A 22 -0.31 -14.72 -19.06
C SER A 22 -1.70 -14.81 -19.71
N SER A 23 -1.98 -13.92 -20.67
CA SER A 23 -3.23 -13.94 -21.44
C SER A 23 -3.34 -15.19 -22.32
N GLN A 24 -2.22 -15.66 -22.88
CA GLN A 24 -2.18 -16.93 -23.63
C GLN A 24 -2.36 -18.15 -22.72
N ASN A 25 -1.70 -18.18 -21.56
CA ASN A 25 -1.82 -19.29 -20.60
C ASN A 25 -3.23 -19.43 -19.99
N LYS A 26 -3.97 -18.31 -19.81
CA LYS A 26 -5.38 -18.36 -19.40
C LYS A 26 -6.28 -19.01 -20.46
N ILE A 27 -6.00 -18.78 -21.75
CA ILE A 27 -6.76 -19.41 -22.84
C ILE A 27 -6.47 -20.92 -22.89
N THR A 28 -5.21 -21.34 -22.68
CA THR A 28 -4.85 -22.77 -22.66
C THR A 28 -5.42 -23.49 -21.44
N GLN A 29 -5.54 -22.83 -20.27
CA GLN A 29 -6.17 -23.42 -19.09
C GLN A 29 -7.68 -23.57 -19.22
N ILE A 30 -8.38 -22.67 -19.92
CA ILE A 30 -9.82 -22.79 -20.17
C ILE A 30 -10.11 -23.98 -21.11
N ILE A 31 -9.27 -24.17 -22.13
CA ILE A 31 -9.40 -25.31 -23.07
C ILE A 31 -9.03 -26.64 -22.40
N ALA A 32 -8.09 -26.65 -21.44
CA ALA A 32 -7.73 -27.86 -20.70
C ALA A 32 -8.73 -28.25 -19.60
N SER A 33 -9.65 -27.35 -19.21
CA SER A 33 -10.71 -27.65 -18.24
C SER A 33 -11.98 -28.28 -18.82
N GLU A 34 -12.08 -28.42 -20.15
CA GLU A 34 -13.19 -29.15 -20.79
C GLU A 34 -12.87 -30.63 -21.09
N ASP A 35 -11.61 -31.08 -20.98
CA ASP A 35 -11.20 -32.43 -21.46
C ASP A 35 -10.33 -33.26 -20.48
N ALA A 36 -10.47 -33.10 -19.16
CA ALA A 36 -9.68 -33.91 -18.23
C ALA A 36 -10.41 -34.35 -16.94
N GLU A 37 -11.53 -35.07 -17.07
CA GLU A 37 -11.83 -36.14 -16.12
C GLU A 37 -11.13 -37.43 -16.56
N LYS A 38 -10.19 -37.90 -15.71
CA LYS A 38 -9.42 -39.16 -15.73
C LYS A 38 -7.96 -39.04 -16.21
N ASN A 39 -7.05 -38.82 -15.27
CA ASN A 39 -6.28 -39.93 -14.68
C ASN A 39 -5.17 -39.39 -13.77
N LYS A 40 -5.19 -39.88 -12.52
CA LYS A 40 -4.18 -39.68 -11.49
C LYS A 40 -2.97 -40.58 -11.84
N GLY A 41 -1.80 -39.98 -12.03
CA GLY A 41 -0.56 -40.71 -12.26
C GLY A 41 0.64 -39.94 -11.71
N THR A 42 1.09 -40.36 -10.53
CA THR A 42 2.29 -39.90 -9.82
C THR A 42 3.56 -40.06 -10.64
N SER A 43 4.38 -39.02 -10.71
CA SER A 43 5.84 -39.17 -10.73
C SER A 43 6.52 -37.90 -10.20
N LYS A 44 7.15 -38.05 -9.04
CA LYS A 44 8.17 -37.14 -8.51
C LYS A 44 9.39 -37.22 -9.43
N VAL A 45 9.88 -36.08 -9.90
CA VAL A 45 11.26 -35.94 -10.37
C VAL A 45 11.88 -34.78 -9.59
N GLU A 46 12.82 -35.14 -8.73
CA GLU A 46 13.73 -34.24 -8.04
C GLU A 46 14.67 -33.56 -9.04
N SER A 47 14.79 -32.24 -8.95
CA SER A 47 16.00 -31.48 -9.26
C SER A 47 15.92 -30.22 -8.38
N SER A 48 16.66 -30.10 -7.27
CA SER A 48 18.11 -30.10 -7.11
C SER A 48 18.80 -29.15 -8.10
N TRP A 49 18.55 -27.85 -7.91
CA TRP A 49 19.52 -26.80 -8.20
C TRP A 49 19.46 -25.77 -7.07
N ASP A 50 20.66 -25.45 -6.61
CA ASP A 50 20.99 -24.76 -5.39
C ASP A 50 20.41 -23.35 -5.26
N SER A 51 20.12 -23.04 -4.01
CA SER A 51 20.21 -21.72 -3.38
C SER A 51 21.31 -20.84 -4.00
N SER A 52 20.90 -19.82 -4.76
CA SER A 52 21.75 -18.70 -5.19
C SER A 52 21.42 -17.45 -4.35
N PRO A 53 22.44 -16.68 -3.94
CA PRO A 53 22.33 -15.65 -2.91
C PRO A 53 21.54 -14.43 -3.39
N PHE A 54 20.88 -13.76 -2.45
CA PHE A 54 20.17 -12.50 -2.61
C PHE A 54 20.92 -11.52 -3.53
N THR A 55 20.51 -11.45 -4.80
CA THR A 55 20.90 -10.35 -5.69
C THR A 55 20.27 -9.08 -5.14
N LYS A 56 21.05 -8.29 -4.40
CA LYS A 56 20.63 -7.01 -3.85
C LYS A 56 20.00 -6.17 -4.96
N VAL A 57 18.74 -5.81 -4.80
CA VAL A 57 18.02 -5.03 -5.80
C VAL A 57 18.50 -3.57 -5.73
N LEU A 58 18.70 -2.95 -6.89
CA LEU A 58 19.11 -1.55 -6.93
C LEU A 58 18.04 -0.67 -6.27
N PHE A 59 18.45 0.14 -5.29
CA PHE A 59 17.55 1.00 -4.49
C PHE A 59 16.51 0.26 -3.66
N GLU A 60 16.74 -1.00 -3.30
CA GLU A 60 15.82 -1.79 -2.45
C GLU A 60 15.45 -1.05 -1.16
N ASP A 61 16.43 -0.46 -0.48
CA ASP A 61 16.27 0.33 0.75
C ASP A 61 15.40 1.61 0.57
N LYS A 62 15.09 1.99 -0.67
CA LYS A 62 14.26 3.15 -1.00
C LYS A 62 12.82 2.78 -1.31
N ARG A 63 12.47 1.51 -1.44
CA ARG A 63 11.11 1.11 -1.75
C ARG A 63 10.17 1.48 -0.61
N LEU A 64 9.07 2.15 -0.95
CA LEU A 64 8.13 2.64 0.05
C LEU A 64 7.29 1.49 0.63
N PRO A 65 7.11 1.40 1.97
CA PRO A 65 6.45 0.27 2.62
C PRO A 65 4.98 0.05 2.22
N PHE A 66 4.28 1.10 1.77
CA PHE A 66 2.88 0.96 1.36
C PHE A 66 2.70 0.02 0.17
N LEU A 67 3.74 -0.16 -0.66
CA LEU A 67 3.71 -1.02 -1.84
C LEU A 67 3.56 -2.51 -1.49
N ASP A 68 3.96 -2.92 -0.28
CA ASP A 68 3.71 -4.28 0.23
C ASP A 68 2.24 -4.52 0.55
N LYS A 69 1.48 -3.46 0.75
CA LYS A 69 0.03 -3.51 1.00
C LYS A 69 -0.80 -3.34 -0.27
N MET A 70 -0.16 -3.25 -1.43
CA MET A 70 -0.82 -3.13 -2.74
C MET A 70 -0.68 -4.41 -3.58
N PRO A 71 -1.63 -4.69 -4.48
CA PRO A 71 -1.44 -5.69 -5.52
C PRO A 71 -0.20 -5.39 -6.36
N PRO A 72 0.59 -6.42 -6.71
CA PRO A 72 0.29 -7.85 -6.57
C PRO A 72 0.74 -8.47 -5.23
N PHE A 73 1.51 -7.74 -4.41
CA PHE A 73 2.09 -8.25 -3.16
C PHE A 73 1.05 -8.50 -2.06
N ALA A 74 -0.07 -7.76 -2.10
CA ALA A 74 -1.25 -7.97 -1.27
C ALA A 74 -2.49 -8.33 -2.11
N ALA A 75 -2.39 -9.36 -2.96
CA ALA A 75 -3.44 -9.75 -3.91
C ALA A 75 -4.80 -10.13 -3.28
N ASP A 76 -4.80 -10.53 -2.01
CA ASP A 76 -5.97 -11.11 -1.34
C ASP A 76 -7.09 -10.09 -1.05
N LEU A 77 -6.75 -8.80 -0.87
CA LEU A 77 -7.72 -7.78 -0.47
C LEU A 77 -8.37 -7.04 -1.65
N SER A 78 -7.67 -6.82 -2.76
CA SER A 78 -8.26 -6.15 -3.92
C SER A 78 -9.29 -7.03 -4.62
N LYS A 79 -9.05 -8.35 -4.69
CA LYS A 79 -10.07 -9.32 -5.12
C LYS A 79 -11.28 -9.32 -4.19
N ARG A 80 -11.05 -9.17 -2.89
CA ARG A 80 -12.08 -9.11 -1.86
C ARG A 80 -12.92 -7.83 -1.94
N LEU A 81 -12.32 -6.68 -2.25
CA LEU A 81 -13.07 -5.44 -2.43
C LEU A 81 -13.95 -5.47 -3.68
N VAL A 82 -13.42 -6.00 -4.79
CA VAL A 82 -14.20 -6.18 -6.03
C VAL A 82 -15.34 -7.17 -5.80
N SER A 83 -15.08 -8.33 -5.18
CA SER A 83 -16.14 -9.31 -4.89
C SER A 83 -17.20 -8.77 -3.91
N LEU A 84 -16.81 -7.96 -2.92
CA LEU A 84 -17.73 -7.33 -1.98
C LEU A 84 -18.54 -6.19 -2.61
N GLN A 85 -17.99 -5.49 -3.60
CA GLN A 85 -18.73 -4.50 -4.40
C GLN A 85 -19.74 -5.15 -5.36
N GLU A 86 -19.44 -6.35 -5.85
CA GLU A 86 -20.29 -7.13 -6.77
C GLU A 86 -21.34 -7.99 -6.04
N GLY A 87 -21.41 -7.94 -4.70
CA GLY A 87 -22.42 -8.65 -3.92
C GLY A 87 -22.17 -10.15 -3.75
N VAL A 88 -20.99 -10.66 -4.14
CA VAL A 88 -20.63 -12.07 -3.99
C VAL A 88 -19.95 -12.28 -2.64
N ALA A 89 -20.69 -12.81 -1.68
CA ALA A 89 -20.19 -13.18 -0.36
C ALA A 89 -19.29 -14.42 -0.45
N VAL A 90 -18.01 -14.22 -0.78
CA VAL A 90 -17.02 -15.30 -0.68
C VAL A 90 -16.63 -15.47 0.78
N ALA A 91 -16.86 -16.68 1.30
CA ALA A 91 -16.59 -17.09 2.68
C ALA A 91 -15.15 -16.76 3.11
N LEU A 92 -15.04 -16.35 4.37
CA LEU A 92 -13.97 -15.53 4.92
C LEU A 92 -12.75 -16.33 5.40
N GLU A 93 -12.62 -17.60 5.05
CA GLU A 93 -11.64 -18.49 5.69
C GLU A 93 -10.84 -19.30 4.66
N ASN A 94 -9.51 -19.16 4.77
CA ASN A 94 -8.47 -20.01 4.16
C ASN A 94 -8.04 -19.68 2.72
N ILE A 95 -7.36 -18.55 2.53
CA ILE A 95 -6.40 -18.42 1.43
C ILE A 95 -5.05 -18.05 2.03
N LYS A 96 -4.12 -19.01 2.01
CA LYS A 96 -2.72 -18.79 2.41
C LYS A 96 -2.05 -17.88 1.37
N PRO A 97 -1.18 -16.93 1.78
CA PRO A 97 -0.43 -16.13 0.84
C PRO A 97 0.50 -17.04 0.04
N VAL A 98 0.22 -17.20 -1.26
CA VAL A 98 1.09 -17.95 -2.17
C VAL A 98 2.36 -17.14 -2.37
N LYS A 99 3.39 -17.43 -1.58
CA LYS A 99 4.77 -16.98 -1.82
C LYS A 99 5.36 -17.79 -2.97
N ASN A 100 4.93 -17.53 -4.20
CA ASN A 100 5.75 -17.81 -5.37
C ASN A 100 6.34 -16.48 -5.82
N ILE A 101 7.62 -16.26 -5.49
CA ILE A 101 8.41 -15.16 -6.02
C ILE A 101 8.72 -15.54 -7.47
N ASP A 102 7.77 -15.30 -8.36
CA ASP A 102 7.99 -15.39 -9.80
C ASP A 102 9.04 -14.35 -10.20
N LYS A 103 9.90 -14.65 -11.16
CA LYS A 103 10.89 -13.71 -11.75
C LYS A 103 10.28 -12.36 -12.18
N ASN A 104 8.96 -12.29 -12.32
CA ASN A 104 8.20 -11.09 -12.70
C ASN A 104 7.87 -10.16 -11.51
N SER A 105 7.78 -10.73 -10.30
CA SER A 105 7.76 -9.93 -9.08
C SER A 105 9.07 -9.14 -8.93
N ASP A 106 10.17 -9.69 -9.44
CA ASP A 106 11.50 -9.06 -9.40
C ASP A 106 11.61 -7.86 -10.35
N SER A 107 11.13 -7.94 -11.62
CA SER A 107 11.11 -6.76 -12.52
C SER A 107 10.17 -5.64 -12.05
N LEU A 108 8.99 -6.00 -11.53
CA LEU A 108 8.08 -5.02 -10.92
C LEU A 108 8.72 -4.38 -9.68
N LEU A 109 9.32 -5.18 -8.80
CA LEU A 109 10.00 -4.72 -7.60
C LEU A 109 11.15 -3.77 -7.95
N LYS A 110 12.01 -4.15 -8.89
CA LYS A 110 13.09 -3.31 -9.42
C LYS A 110 12.59 -1.98 -9.97
N LEU A 111 11.50 -2.00 -10.73
CA LEU A 111 10.88 -0.77 -11.25
C LEU A 111 10.34 0.11 -10.12
N GLN A 112 9.65 -0.47 -9.13
CA GLN A 112 9.15 0.25 -7.95
C GLN A 112 10.31 0.87 -7.14
N CYS A 113 11.37 0.12 -6.84
CA CYS A 113 12.57 0.62 -6.17
C CYS A 113 13.19 1.80 -6.93
N LEU A 114 13.29 1.67 -8.25
CA LEU A 114 13.85 2.70 -9.12
C LEU A 114 12.98 3.97 -9.13
N LEU A 115 11.65 3.83 -9.18
CA LEU A 115 10.72 4.96 -9.10
C LEU A 115 10.76 5.64 -7.73
N CYS A 116 10.87 4.88 -6.64
CA CYS A 116 11.02 5.41 -5.29
C CYS A 116 12.37 6.09 -5.04
N SER A 117 13.40 5.82 -5.86
CA SER A 117 14.75 6.35 -5.65
C SER A 117 14.85 7.88 -5.72
N GLY A 118 13.91 8.55 -6.37
CA GLY A 118 13.95 10.00 -6.63
C GLY A 118 15.05 10.43 -7.61
N ARG A 119 15.72 9.48 -8.28
CA ARG A 119 16.84 9.74 -9.21
C ARG A 119 16.43 9.75 -10.68
N LEU A 120 15.18 9.48 -10.99
CA LEU A 120 14.68 9.40 -12.36
C LEU A 120 14.34 10.80 -12.93
N PRO A 121 14.69 11.08 -14.20
CA PRO A 121 14.20 12.27 -14.87
C PRO A 121 12.68 12.21 -15.08
N ARG A 122 12.04 13.38 -15.13
CA ARG A 122 10.58 13.52 -15.24
C ARG A 122 9.99 12.81 -16.46
N GLU A 123 10.73 12.77 -17.57
CA GLU A 123 10.36 12.05 -18.79
C GLU A 123 10.07 10.56 -18.53
N CYS A 124 10.84 9.92 -17.66
CA CYS A 124 10.63 8.51 -17.31
C CYS A 124 9.32 8.30 -16.55
N LEU A 125 8.96 9.24 -15.66
CA LEU A 125 7.69 9.17 -14.94
C LEU A 125 6.50 9.31 -15.89
N ILE A 126 6.61 10.20 -16.88
CA ILE A 126 5.58 10.38 -17.91
C ILE A 126 5.46 9.11 -18.76
N GLU A 127 6.59 8.52 -19.18
CA GLU A 127 6.62 7.28 -19.97
C GLU A 127 5.97 6.12 -19.20
N VAL A 128 6.32 5.93 -17.92
CA VAL A 128 5.70 4.90 -17.06
C VAL A 128 4.21 5.17 -16.88
N HIS A 129 3.81 6.43 -16.65
CA HIS A 129 2.40 6.79 -16.49
C HIS A 129 1.57 6.46 -17.74
N GLN A 130 2.05 6.86 -18.92
CA GLN A 130 1.40 6.55 -20.20
C GLN A 130 1.34 5.04 -20.47
N PHE A 131 2.40 4.32 -20.13
CA PHE A 131 2.45 2.87 -20.27
C PHE A 131 1.40 2.17 -19.39
N VAL A 132 1.27 2.60 -18.13
CA VAL A 132 0.28 2.06 -17.19
C VAL A 132 -1.15 2.36 -17.63
N GLN A 133 -1.41 3.55 -18.19
CA GLN A 133 -2.72 3.91 -18.72
C GLN A 133 -3.12 3.07 -19.95
N THR A 134 -2.17 2.77 -20.83
CA THR A 134 -2.41 1.98 -22.04
C THR A 134 -2.54 0.48 -21.76
N HIS A 135 -2.07 0.00 -20.60
CA HIS A 135 -2.08 -1.41 -20.21
C HIS A 135 -2.77 -1.62 -18.85
N PRO A 136 -4.11 -1.51 -18.76
CA PRO A 136 -4.84 -1.65 -17.49
C PRO A 136 -4.70 -3.03 -16.83
N GLN A 137 -4.49 -4.08 -17.63
CA GLN A 137 -4.27 -5.45 -17.14
C GLN A 137 -2.83 -5.75 -16.72
N LEU A 138 -1.96 -4.73 -16.75
CA LEU A 138 -0.55 -4.89 -16.40
C LEU A 138 -0.39 -5.40 -14.96
N HIS A 139 0.53 -6.36 -14.77
CA HIS A 139 0.89 -6.83 -13.45
C HIS A 139 1.47 -5.67 -12.61
N GLY A 140 0.82 -5.35 -11.49
CA GLY A 140 1.19 -4.20 -10.65
C GLY A 140 0.73 -2.84 -11.17
N ASN A 141 -0.21 -2.80 -12.13
CA ASN A 141 -0.78 -1.56 -12.70
C ASN A 141 -1.15 -0.53 -11.62
N LEU A 142 -1.96 -0.93 -10.63
CA LEU A 142 -2.42 -0.05 -9.54
C LEU A 142 -1.25 0.55 -8.73
N SER A 143 -0.25 -0.26 -8.39
CA SER A 143 0.91 0.20 -7.64
C SER A 143 1.73 1.23 -8.43
N LEU A 144 1.93 1.00 -9.73
CA LEU A 144 2.64 1.93 -10.60
C LEU A 144 1.83 3.20 -10.86
N GLN A 145 0.51 3.08 -10.99
CA GLN A 145 -0.39 4.22 -11.18
C GLN A 145 -0.32 5.18 -10.00
N VAL A 146 -0.46 4.66 -8.77
CA VAL A 146 -0.37 5.44 -7.51
C VAL A 146 0.97 6.17 -7.39
N MET A 147 2.05 5.59 -7.88
CA MET A 147 3.38 6.20 -7.84
C MET A 147 3.57 7.33 -8.85
N CYS A 148 2.81 7.34 -9.94
CA CYS A 148 2.99 8.29 -11.05
C CYS A 148 1.99 9.45 -11.03
N VAL A 149 0.93 9.39 -10.22
CA VAL A 149 -0.09 10.44 -10.11
C VAL A 149 0.15 11.36 -8.91
N PRO A 150 -0.42 12.58 -8.92
CA PRO A 150 -0.37 13.47 -7.76
C PRO A 150 -1.01 12.85 -6.50
N PRO A 151 -0.61 13.25 -5.28
CA PRO A 151 -1.11 12.67 -4.04
C PRO A 151 -2.64 12.66 -3.90
N ARG A 152 -3.32 13.71 -4.39
CA ARG A 152 -4.79 13.78 -4.35
C ARG A 152 -5.45 12.68 -5.18
N GLU A 153 -4.94 12.42 -6.38
CA GLU A 153 -5.44 11.36 -7.25
C GLU A 153 -5.07 9.98 -6.70
N ALA A 154 -3.84 9.82 -6.20
CA ALA A 154 -3.39 8.60 -5.55
C ALA A 154 -4.28 8.21 -4.37
N ILE A 155 -4.70 9.16 -3.54
CA ILE A 155 -5.63 8.91 -2.43
C ILE A 155 -6.94 8.34 -2.93
N ASN A 156 -7.52 8.87 -4.00
CA ASN A 156 -8.78 8.37 -4.54
C ASN A 156 -8.64 6.93 -5.04
N ILE A 157 -7.56 6.64 -5.78
CA ILE A 157 -7.25 5.28 -6.25
C ILE A 157 -7.07 4.34 -5.05
N LEU A 158 -6.29 4.74 -4.05
CA LEU A 158 -6.06 3.92 -2.86
C LEU A 158 -7.34 3.72 -2.07
N LEU A 159 -8.17 4.75 -1.91
CA LEU A 159 -9.43 4.66 -1.17
C LEU A 159 -10.37 3.64 -1.82
N ASP A 160 -10.46 3.63 -3.15
CA ASP A 160 -11.40 2.77 -3.87
C ASP A 160 -10.90 1.32 -4.02
N PHE A 161 -9.59 1.11 -4.23
CA PHE A 161 -9.06 -0.20 -4.60
C PHE A 161 -8.16 -0.86 -3.53
N CYS A 162 -7.49 -0.06 -2.67
CA CYS A 162 -6.45 -0.52 -1.74
C CYS A 162 -6.38 0.30 -0.43
N PRO A 163 -7.49 0.50 0.31
CA PRO A 163 -7.53 1.42 1.44
C PRO A 163 -6.66 0.94 2.62
N GLN A 164 -6.29 -0.34 2.67
CA GLN A 164 -5.30 -0.87 3.63
C GLN A 164 -3.89 -0.29 3.45
N ALA A 165 -3.54 0.17 2.24
CA ALA A 165 -2.26 0.81 1.95
C ALA A 165 -2.27 2.31 2.29
N LEU A 166 -3.46 2.89 2.50
CA LEU A 166 -3.67 4.32 2.64
C LEU A 166 -2.89 4.91 3.82
N LEU A 167 -2.91 4.27 4.99
CA LEU A 167 -2.17 4.75 6.17
C LEU A 167 -0.66 4.80 5.92
N GLN A 168 -0.08 3.76 5.31
CA GLN A 168 1.37 3.76 5.07
C GLN A 168 1.74 4.77 3.98
N TYR A 169 0.92 4.88 2.93
CA TYR A 169 1.13 5.86 1.88
C TYR A 169 1.12 7.29 2.41
N THR A 170 0.17 7.62 3.29
CA THR A 170 0.00 8.99 3.78
C THR A 170 1.10 9.36 4.78
N LYS A 171 1.63 8.42 5.57
CA LYS A 171 2.81 8.64 6.42
C LYS A 171 4.03 9.12 5.65
N ASP A 172 4.25 8.55 4.47
CA ASP A 172 5.43 8.86 3.65
C ASP A 172 5.25 10.13 2.81
N LYS A 173 4.00 10.52 2.50
CA LYS A 173 3.70 11.57 1.52
C LYS A 173 3.16 12.86 2.11
N PHE A 174 2.44 12.82 3.23
CA PHE A 174 1.80 14.01 3.77
C PHE A 174 2.77 14.81 4.60
N ASN A 175 2.82 16.10 4.34
CA ASN A 175 3.65 17.05 5.07
C ASN A 175 2.83 18.19 5.67
N SER A 176 1.51 18.20 5.46
CA SER A 176 0.64 19.29 5.91
C SER A 176 -0.69 18.80 6.50
N ASP A 177 -1.22 19.57 7.45
CA ASP A 177 -2.54 19.36 8.06
C ASP A 177 -3.67 19.38 7.02
N THR A 178 -3.50 20.14 5.94
CA THR A 178 -4.50 20.26 4.88
C THR A 178 -4.72 18.94 4.14
N GLU A 179 -3.66 18.14 3.97
CA GLU A 179 -3.72 16.82 3.32
C GLU A 179 -4.41 15.81 4.24
N TRP A 180 -4.07 15.82 5.54
CA TRP A 180 -4.73 14.99 6.54
C TRP A 180 -6.22 15.32 6.66
N LYS A 181 -6.57 16.61 6.70
CA LYS A 181 -7.96 17.07 6.71
C LYS A 181 -8.73 16.60 5.47
N TYR A 182 -8.13 16.71 4.29
CA TYR A 182 -8.73 16.24 3.04
C TYR A 182 -9.01 14.72 3.09
N LEU A 183 -8.03 13.93 3.52
CA LEU A 183 -8.16 12.47 3.66
C LEU A 183 -9.28 12.08 4.64
N LEU A 184 -9.32 12.70 5.82
CA LEU A 184 -10.36 12.41 6.82
C LEU A 184 -11.75 12.79 6.32
N LEU A 185 -11.87 13.90 5.57
CA LEU A 185 -13.13 14.28 4.92
C LEU A 185 -13.59 13.25 3.88
N LEU A 186 -12.68 12.73 3.06
CA LEU A 186 -12.98 11.68 2.09
C LEU A 186 -13.43 10.38 2.76
N LEU A 187 -12.70 9.93 3.79
CA LEU A 187 -13.05 8.74 4.55
C LEU A 187 -14.40 8.88 5.24
N HIS A 188 -14.65 10.03 5.88
CA HIS A 188 -15.92 10.33 6.52
C HIS A 188 -17.08 10.27 5.52
N ARG A 189 -16.94 10.91 4.34
CA ARG A 189 -17.93 10.84 3.26
C ARG A 189 -18.13 9.42 2.74
N LYS A 190 -17.05 8.65 2.57
CA LYS A 190 -17.12 7.26 2.10
C LYS A 190 -17.90 6.41 3.09
N VAL A 191 -17.64 6.54 4.39
CA VAL A 191 -18.34 5.80 5.45
C VAL A 191 -19.81 6.21 5.56
N GLN A 192 -20.12 7.50 5.44
CA GLN A 192 -21.51 7.99 5.47
C GLN A 192 -22.31 7.61 4.23
N GLY A 193 -21.68 7.57 3.06
CA GLY A 193 -22.30 7.13 1.82
C GLY A 193 -22.60 5.63 1.77
N LEU A 194 -21.98 4.84 2.67
CA LEU A 194 -22.29 3.43 2.83
C LEU A 194 -23.47 3.25 3.79
N GLY A 195 -24.53 2.60 3.30
CA GLY A 195 -25.67 2.19 4.13
C GLY A 195 -25.23 1.26 5.27
N ASP A 196 -26.01 1.20 6.35
CA ASP A 196 -25.67 0.43 7.55
C ASP A 196 -25.50 -1.08 7.28
N GLU A 197 -26.23 -1.62 6.30
CA GLU A 197 -26.15 -3.01 5.84
C GLU A 197 -24.92 -3.31 4.96
N SER A 198 -24.10 -2.30 4.64
CA SER A 198 -22.95 -2.51 3.77
C SER A 198 -21.83 -3.27 4.47
N ILE A 199 -21.45 -4.42 3.91
CA ILE A 199 -20.31 -5.23 4.36
C ILE A 199 -18.98 -4.44 4.28
N LEU A 200 -18.92 -3.41 3.43
CA LEU A 200 -17.74 -2.55 3.29
C LEU A 200 -17.62 -1.52 4.43
N LYS A 201 -18.72 -1.15 5.09
CA LYS A 201 -18.73 -0.08 6.09
C LYS A 201 -17.82 -0.39 7.29
N PRO A 202 -17.84 -1.59 7.91
CA PRO A 202 -16.90 -1.95 8.97
C PRO A 202 -15.43 -1.87 8.52
N PHE A 203 -15.15 -2.21 7.26
CA PHE A 203 -13.80 -2.18 6.71
C PHE A 203 -13.27 -0.74 6.57
N TYR A 204 -14.05 0.18 6.01
CA TYR A 204 -13.67 1.60 5.93
C TYR A 204 -13.62 2.26 7.32
N LEU A 205 -14.47 1.85 8.26
CA LEU A 205 -14.39 2.28 9.66
C LEU A 205 -13.07 1.83 10.30
N GLN A 206 -12.60 0.61 10.04
CA GLN A 206 -11.31 0.13 10.55
C GLN A 206 -10.14 0.93 9.97
N VAL A 207 -10.14 1.20 8.65
CA VAL A 207 -9.11 2.04 8.01
C VAL A 207 -9.11 3.45 8.60
N THR A 208 -10.31 4.02 8.82
CA THR A 208 -10.47 5.35 9.45
C THR A 208 -9.92 5.35 10.88
N LYS A 209 -10.22 4.30 11.66
CA LYS A 209 -9.72 4.11 13.02
C LYS A 209 -8.20 4.02 13.06
N ASP A 210 -7.58 3.27 12.17
CA ASP A 210 -6.12 3.12 12.12
C ASP A 210 -5.44 4.46 11.83
N ILE A 211 -6.00 5.25 10.89
CA ILE A 211 -5.51 6.59 10.56
C ILE A 211 -5.69 7.56 11.72
N LEU A 212 -6.87 7.61 12.34
CA LEU A 212 -7.12 8.49 13.49
C LEU A 212 -6.26 8.12 14.71
N THR A 213 -6.03 6.84 14.95
CA THR A 213 -5.14 6.38 16.02
C THR A 213 -3.71 6.85 15.79
N HIS A 214 -3.22 6.73 14.55
CA HIS A 214 -1.91 7.24 14.19
C HIS A 214 -1.80 8.75 14.38
N LEU A 215 -2.81 9.51 13.95
CA LEU A 215 -2.82 10.97 14.10
C LEU A 215 -2.86 11.38 15.57
N ALA A 216 -3.67 10.71 16.39
CA ALA A 216 -3.71 10.95 17.83
C ALA A 216 -2.38 10.68 18.54
N GLN A 217 -1.57 9.77 18.01
CA GLN A 217 -0.25 9.45 18.58
C GLN A 217 0.88 10.37 18.09
N THR A 218 0.68 11.07 16.98
CA THR A 218 1.75 11.82 16.29
C THR A 218 1.55 13.34 16.30
N LEU A 219 0.30 13.81 16.27
CA LEU A 219 -0.02 15.23 16.34
C LEU A 219 -0.23 15.69 17.78
N ASN A 220 -0.10 17.00 17.99
CA ASN A 220 -0.60 17.63 19.21
C ASN A 220 -2.12 17.77 19.16
N LEU A 221 -2.71 18.09 20.31
CA LEU A 221 -4.15 18.20 20.48
C LEU A 221 -4.79 19.26 19.59
N GLU A 222 -4.14 20.40 19.44
CA GLU A 222 -4.66 21.53 18.68
C GLU A 222 -4.76 21.20 17.18
N ASP A 223 -3.68 20.63 16.63
CA ASP A 223 -3.61 20.29 15.22
C ASP A 223 -4.51 19.11 14.88
N LEU A 224 -4.63 18.13 15.78
CA LEU A 224 -5.62 17.05 15.65
C LEU A 224 -7.04 17.63 15.53
N CYS A 225 -7.43 18.53 16.43
CA CYS A 225 -8.78 19.12 16.41
C CYS A 225 -9.06 19.93 15.14
N LYS A 226 -8.06 20.60 14.55
CA LYS A 226 -8.20 21.38 13.30
C LYS A 226 -8.51 20.52 12.07
N ILE A 227 -8.02 19.28 12.05
CA ILE A 227 -8.15 18.36 10.90
C ILE A 227 -9.37 17.44 10.98
N LEU A 228 -10.01 17.31 12.15
CA LEU A 228 -11.16 16.45 12.32
C LEU A 228 -12.37 16.91 11.46
N PRO A 229 -13.11 15.98 10.82
CA PRO A 229 -14.33 16.31 10.10
C PRO A 229 -15.44 16.87 11.01
N PRO A 230 -16.31 17.75 10.49
CA PRO A 230 -17.45 18.27 11.24
C PRO A 230 -18.50 17.19 11.54
N GLY A 231 -19.25 17.35 12.64
CA GLY A 231 -20.39 16.48 12.97
C GLY A 231 -20.05 15.12 13.60
N GLY A 232 -18.78 14.90 13.97
CA GLY A 232 -18.31 13.64 14.55
C GLY A 232 -17.75 13.74 15.97
N GLU A 233 -18.13 14.75 16.75
CA GLU A 233 -17.57 14.98 18.10
C GLU A 233 -17.58 13.73 18.99
N ASN A 234 -18.70 12.99 18.99
CA ASN A 234 -18.82 11.73 19.73
C ASN A 234 -18.01 10.59 19.12
N MET A 235 -17.89 10.54 17.79
CA MET A 235 -17.12 9.52 17.07
C MET A 235 -15.62 9.69 17.30
N TYR A 236 -15.16 10.94 17.41
CA TYR A 236 -13.74 11.27 17.48
C TYR A 236 -13.22 11.49 18.90
N ARG A 237 -14.11 11.61 19.90
CA ARG A 237 -13.78 11.83 21.31
C ARG A 237 -12.69 10.90 21.85
N ASN A 238 -12.76 9.61 21.52
CA ASN A 238 -11.78 8.63 21.99
C ASN A 238 -10.36 8.96 21.46
N TYR A 239 -10.22 9.42 20.22
CA TYR A 239 -8.92 9.79 19.66
C TYR A 239 -8.38 11.09 20.24
N VAL A 240 -9.27 12.04 20.55
CA VAL A 240 -8.90 13.26 21.29
C VAL A 240 -8.35 12.90 22.67
N GLN A 241 -8.98 11.96 23.38
CA GLN A 241 -8.49 11.46 24.67
C GLN A 241 -7.13 10.74 24.55
N ILE A 242 -6.94 9.91 23.53
CA ILE A 242 -5.65 9.26 23.26
C ILE A 242 -4.56 10.33 23.03
N CYS A 243 -4.86 11.37 22.25
CA CYS A 243 -3.93 12.45 21.97
C CYS A 243 -3.54 13.22 23.24
N GLN A 244 -4.51 13.52 24.11
CA GLN A 244 -4.25 14.12 25.42
C GLN A 244 -3.30 13.26 26.27
N GLN A 245 -3.57 11.95 26.37
CA GLN A 245 -2.74 11.03 27.14
C GLN A 245 -1.30 10.95 26.59
N VAL A 246 -1.14 10.87 25.27
CA VAL A 246 0.17 10.89 24.61
C VAL A 246 0.90 12.21 24.87
N GLY A 247 0.19 13.35 24.78
CA GLY A 247 0.71 14.67 25.12
C GLY A 247 1.21 14.76 26.56
N HIS A 248 0.43 14.28 27.53
CA HIS A 248 0.84 14.22 28.93
C HIS A 248 2.07 13.33 29.14
N ALA A 249 2.12 12.15 28.52
CA ALA A 249 3.27 11.25 28.60
C ALA A 249 4.54 11.88 28.01
N ASN A 250 4.42 12.59 26.89
CA ASN A 250 5.52 13.30 26.26
C ASN A 250 6.04 14.45 27.12
N HIS A 251 5.14 15.20 27.76
CA HIS A 251 5.50 16.26 28.70
C HIS A 251 6.26 15.71 29.92
N ILE A 252 5.77 14.62 30.52
CA ILE A 252 6.46 13.95 31.64
C ILE A 252 7.84 13.46 31.21
N ARG A 253 7.97 12.84 30.03
CA ARG A 253 9.27 12.40 29.49
C ARG A 253 10.25 13.56 29.34
N ALA A 254 9.78 14.69 28.80
CA ALA A 254 10.59 15.90 28.63
C ALA A 254 11.05 16.46 29.99
N LEU A 255 10.17 16.49 30.99
CA LEU A 255 10.49 16.91 32.35
C LEU A 255 11.58 16.02 32.97
N ILE A 256 11.45 14.70 32.85
CA ILE A 256 12.44 13.73 33.35
C ILE A 256 13.80 13.95 32.67
N MET A 257 13.81 14.12 31.34
CA MET A 257 15.05 14.38 30.58
C MET A 257 15.70 15.70 30.98
N ALA A 258 14.93 16.79 31.11
CA ALA A 258 15.44 18.11 31.48
C ALA A 258 16.03 18.10 32.90
N THR A 259 15.31 17.54 33.87
CA THR A 259 15.80 17.41 35.25
C THR A 259 17.03 16.51 35.32
N GLY A 260 17.06 15.41 34.58
CA GLY A 260 18.23 14.53 34.50
C GLY A 260 19.46 15.24 33.92
N GLN A 261 19.28 16.02 32.86
CA GLN A 261 20.35 16.86 32.29
C GLN A 261 20.83 17.90 33.29
N GLN A 262 19.92 18.60 33.99
CA GLN A 262 20.28 19.58 35.02
C GLN A 262 21.08 18.95 36.17
N LEU A 263 20.67 17.76 36.64
CA LEU A 263 21.41 17.06 37.68
C LEU A 263 22.83 16.69 37.20
N LEU A 264 22.95 16.15 35.99
CA LEU A 264 24.26 15.80 35.41
C LEU A 264 25.17 17.02 35.21
N THR A 265 24.63 18.17 34.80
CA THR A 265 25.44 19.39 34.66
C THR A 265 25.84 19.96 36.01
N THR A 266 25.01 19.84 37.06
CA THR A 266 25.38 20.25 38.42
C THR A 266 26.36 19.30 39.11
N LEU A 267 26.39 18.01 38.71
CA LEU A 267 27.28 16.99 39.28
C LEU A 267 28.63 16.88 38.55
N ASN A 268 28.74 17.30 37.29
CA ASN A 268 30.00 17.38 36.53
C ASN A 268 30.82 18.64 36.88
N LEU A 269 30.99 18.91 38.19
CA LEU A 269 32.05 19.78 38.71
C LEU A 269 33.42 19.13 38.50
#